data_AF-A0A2W6UWF4-F1
#
_entry.id   AF-A0A2W6UWF4-F1
#
_cell.length_a   1.000
_cell.length_b   1.000
_cell.length_c   1.000
_cell.angle_alpha   90.00
_cell.angle_beta   90.00
_cell.angle_gamma   90.00
#
_symmetry.space_group_name_H-M   'P 1'
#
loop_
_entity.id
_entity.type
_entity.pdbx_description
1 polymer ?
#
loop_
_entity_poly.entity_id
_entity_poly.type
_entity_poly.pdbx_seq_one_letter_code
_entity_poly.pdbx_strand_id
1 'polypeptide(L)'
;MQSIWSAKIFGDREDPRARLHALFGGEKPAAGQPPQPALMWAREVLTDVDAAAAADPVAVTRRLRAAEPRLTLRAATFLAAHVR
;
A
#
# COMPACT_ATOMS: atom_id res chain seq x y z
N MET A 1 -0.94 10.66 14.14
CA MET A 1 -0.77 9.35 13.48
C MET A 1 -1.14 8.24 14.45
N GLN A 2 -2.01 7.31 14.04
CA GLN A 2 -2.31 6.12 14.84
C GLN A 2 -1.09 5.20 14.82
N SER A 3 -0.71 4.62 15.98
CA SER A 3 0.44 3.72 16.03
C SER A 3 0.23 2.53 15.09
N ILE A 4 1.29 2.09 14.41
CA ILE A 4 1.25 0.98 13.44
C ILE A 4 0.70 -0.30 14.11
N TRP A 5 1.09 -0.53 15.36
CA TRP A 5 0.62 -1.67 16.15
C TRP A 5 -0.89 -1.60 16.42
N SER A 6 -1.41 -0.43 16.81
CA SER A 6 -2.86 -0.25 16.99
C SER A 6 -3.64 -0.40 15.68
N ALA A 7 -3.10 0.10 14.56
CA ALA A 7 -3.72 -0.04 13.25
C ALA A 7 -3.77 -1.51 12.77
N LYS A 8 -2.79 -2.33 13.16
CA LYS A 8 -2.79 -3.77 12.87
C LYS A 8 -3.80 -4.55 13.70
N ILE A 9 -4.02 -4.17 14.96
CA ILE A 9 -4.87 -4.92 15.90
C ILE A 9 -6.34 -4.48 15.85
N PHE A 10 -6.59 -3.17 15.83
CA PHE A 10 -7.94 -2.60 15.93
C PHE A 10 -8.51 -2.10 14.60
N GLY A 11 -7.81 -2.39 13.50
CA GLY A 11 -8.09 -1.84 12.18
C GLY A 11 -7.50 -0.45 11.99
N ASP A 12 -7.14 -0.17 10.74
CA ASP A 12 -6.57 1.11 10.35
C ASP A 12 -7.69 2.12 10.06
N ARG A 13 -7.84 3.09 10.95
CA ARG A 13 -8.81 4.20 10.79
C ARG A 13 -8.18 5.41 10.13
N GLU A 14 -6.87 5.38 9.91
CA GLU A 14 -6.14 6.47 9.29
C GLU A 14 -6.35 6.48 7.78
N ASP A 15 -6.27 7.67 7.18
CA ASP A 15 -6.28 7.82 5.72
C ASP A 15 -5.09 7.02 5.15
N PRO A 16 -5.32 6.02 4.27
CA PRO A 16 -4.24 5.23 3.69
C PRO A 16 -3.22 6.11 2.98
N ARG A 17 -3.60 7.26 2.41
CA ARG A 17 -2.67 8.19 1.76
C ARG A 17 -1.72 8.83 2.76
N ALA A 18 -2.22 9.23 3.93
CA ALA A 18 -1.39 9.79 4.99
C ALA A 18 -0.38 8.75 5.51
N ARG A 19 -0.83 7.49 5.64
CA ARG A 19 0.05 6.38 6.04
C ARG A 19 1.11 6.06 4.99
N LEU A 20 0.74 6.04 3.71
CA LEU A 20 1.68 5.84 2.62
C LEU A 20 2.66 6.99 2.51
N HIS A 21 2.22 8.23 2.70
CA HIS A 21 3.10 9.39 2.75
C HIS A 21 4.10 9.29 3.91
N ALA A 22 3.66 8.85 5.10
CA ALA A 22 4.56 8.64 6.23
C ALA A 22 5.58 7.51 6.01
N LEU A 23 5.25 6.50 5.18
CA LEU A 23 6.13 5.37 4.90
C LEU A 23 7.08 5.61 3.73
N PHE A 24 6.60 6.22 2.65
CA PHE A 24 7.33 6.35 1.38
C PHE A 24 7.68 7.81 1.03
N GLY A 25 7.21 8.78 1.83
CA GLY A 25 7.39 10.20 1.55
C GLY A 25 6.60 10.69 0.34
N GLY A 26 7.16 11.70 -0.33
CA GLY A 26 6.58 12.35 -1.52
C GLY A 26 5.50 13.38 -1.20
N GLU A 27 5.00 14.07 -2.21
CA GLU A 27 3.88 14.99 -2.04
C GLU A 27 2.60 14.22 -1.71
N LYS A 28 1.81 14.74 -0.77
CA LYS A 28 0.49 14.20 -0.47
C LYS A 28 -0.44 14.55 -1.64
N PRO A 29 -0.95 13.58 -2.41
CA PRO A 29 -1.79 13.88 -3.56
C PRO A 29 -3.09 14.55 -3.12
N ALA A 30 -3.51 15.59 -3.87
CA ALA A 30 -4.69 16.38 -3.56
C ALA A 30 -5.99 15.55 -3.64
N ALA A 31 -6.06 14.53 -4.50
CA ALA A 31 -7.25 13.69 -4.62
C ALA A 31 -6.96 12.29 -5.15
N GLY A 32 -7.71 11.31 -4.64
CA GLY A 32 -7.91 9.97 -5.20
C GLY A 32 -6.71 9.02 -5.13
N GLN A 33 -5.51 9.51 -5.41
CA GLN A 33 -4.35 8.70 -5.74
C GLN A 33 -3.41 8.49 -4.53
N PRO A 34 -2.69 7.36 -4.47
CA PRO A 34 -1.57 7.17 -3.56
C PRO A 34 -0.37 8.06 -3.93
N PRO A 35 0.53 8.36 -2.96
CA PRO A 35 1.76 9.09 -3.23
C PRO A 35 2.60 8.41 -4.32
N GLN A 36 3.18 9.19 -5.23
CA GLN A 36 3.95 8.68 -6.36
C GLN A 36 5.09 7.73 -5.94
N PRO A 37 5.87 8.00 -4.87
CA PRO A 37 6.92 7.06 -4.43
C PRO A 37 6.36 5.70 -4.01
N ALA A 38 5.17 5.68 -3.39
CA ALA A 38 4.53 4.43 -2.99
C ALA A 38 4.03 3.62 -4.20
N LEU A 39 3.58 4.30 -5.27
CA LEU A 39 3.20 3.66 -6.53
C LEU A 39 4.41 3.06 -7.25
N MET A 40 5.50 3.81 -7.35
CA MET A 40 6.73 3.32 -7.99
C MET A 40 7.27 2.09 -7.27
N TRP A 41 7.39 2.18 -5.94
CA TRP A 41 7.78 1.04 -5.12
C TRP A 41 6.85 -0.17 -5.31
N ALA A 42 5.52 0.05 -5.33
CA ALA A 42 4.58 -1.04 -5.49
C ALA A 42 4.71 -1.72 -6.87
N ARG A 43 5.00 -0.95 -7.94
CA ARG A 43 5.31 -1.51 -9.27
C ARG A 43 6.58 -2.34 -9.26
N GLU A 44 7.65 -1.83 -8.63
CA GLU A 44 8.92 -2.54 -8.51
C GLU A 44 8.75 -3.89 -7.81
N VAL A 45 8.01 -3.93 -6.69
CA VAL A 45 7.72 -5.16 -5.93
C VAL A 45 6.96 -6.20 -6.75
N LEU A 46 6.20 -5.75 -7.75
CA LEU A 46 5.34 -6.60 -8.59
C LEU A 46 5.94 -6.92 -9.96
N THR A 47 7.14 -6.43 -10.27
CA THR A 47 7.82 -6.63 -11.57
C THR A 47 7.90 -8.09 -11.98
N ASP A 48 8.20 -8.99 -11.04
CA ASP A 48 8.42 -10.42 -11.30
C ASP A 48 7.20 -11.29 -10.94
N VAL A 49 6.04 -10.69 -10.74
CA VAL A 49 4.82 -11.42 -10.40
C VAL A 49 4.15 -11.91 -11.68
N ASP A 50 3.75 -13.18 -11.69
CA ASP A 50 3.03 -13.74 -12.82
C ASP A 50 1.72 -12.99 -13.08
N ALA A 51 1.29 -12.92 -14.34
CA ALA A 51 0.13 -12.12 -14.74
C ALA A 51 -1.17 -12.54 -14.03
N ALA A 52 -1.31 -13.82 -13.66
CA ALA A 52 -2.49 -14.30 -12.94
C ALA A 52 -2.50 -13.80 -11.49
N ALA A 53 -1.36 -13.83 -10.80
CA ALA A 53 -1.21 -13.28 -9.46
C ALA A 53 -1.26 -11.74 -9.45
N ALA A 54 -0.79 -11.07 -10.50
CA ALA A 54 -0.93 -9.62 -10.66
C ALA A 54 -2.39 -9.18 -10.85
N ALA A 55 -3.23 -10.05 -11.43
CA ALA A 55 -4.66 -9.80 -11.59
C ALA A 55 -5.48 -10.04 -10.30
N ASP A 56 -4.96 -10.82 -9.35
CA ASP A 56 -5.63 -11.08 -8.06
C ASP A 56 -5.28 -10.01 -7.01
N PRO A 57 -6.25 -9.16 -6.60
CA PRO A 57 -6.01 -8.14 -5.58
C PRO A 57 -5.55 -8.70 -4.23
N VAL A 58 -5.92 -9.94 -3.89
CA VAL A 58 -5.50 -10.59 -2.64
C VAL A 58 -4.04 -11.00 -2.72
N ALA A 59 -3.62 -11.65 -3.80
CA ALA A 59 -2.21 -11.98 -4.05
C ALA A 59 -1.32 -10.72 -4.07
N VAL A 60 -1.75 -9.67 -4.78
CA VAL A 60 -1.04 -8.37 -4.81
C VAL A 60 -0.93 -7.77 -3.41
N THR A 61 -2.05 -7.68 -2.67
CA THR A 61 -2.06 -7.12 -1.31
C THR A 61 -1.12 -7.91 -0.38
N ARG A 62 -1.15 -9.25 -0.47
CA ARG A 62 -0.27 -10.13 0.32
C ARG A 62 1.20 -9.88 -0.03
N ARG A 63 1.53 -9.77 -1.32
CA ARG A 63 2.89 -9.52 -1.79
C ARG A 63 3.43 -8.17 -1.30
N LEU A 64 2.64 -7.10 -1.41
CA LEU A 64 3.00 -5.77 -0.92
C LEU A 64 3.26 -5.78 0.59
N ARG A 65 2.41 -6.46 1.37
CA ARG A 65 2.59 -6.56 2.83
C ARG A 65 3.75 -7.44 3.26
N ALA A 66 4.13 -8.43 2.43
CA ALA A 66 5.32 -9.22 2.66
C ALA A 66 6.60 -8.41 2.38
N ALA A 67 6.56 -7.52 1.37
CA ALA A 67 7.68 -6.64 1.03
C ALA A 67 7.89 -5.49 2.02
N GLU A 68 6.80 -4.89 2.54
CA GLU A 68 6.87 -3.86 3.59
C GLU A 68 5.99 -4.25 4.80
N PRO A 69 6.57 -4.87 5.85
CA PRO A 69 5.83 -5.31 7.03
C PRO A 69 5.15 -4.18 7.83
N ARG A 70 5.56 -2.92 7.68
CA ARG A 70 4.93 -1.75 8.32
C ARG A 70 3.65 -1.33 7.60
N LEU A 71 3.43 -1.80 6.37
CA LEU A 71 2.23 -1.55 5.59
C LEU A 71 1.02 -2.19 6.27
N THR A 72 0.00 -1.38 6.56
CA THR A 72 -1.27 -1.87 7.10
C THR A 72 -2.11 -2.49 5.99
N LEU A 73 -3.12 -3.29 6.36
CA LEU A 73 -4.02 -3.92 5.38
C LEU A 73 -4.68 -2.86 4.48
N ARG A 74 -5.21 -1.80 5.09
CA ARG A 74 -5.94 -0.75 4.38
C ARG A 74 -5.06 -0.01 3.37
N ALA A 75 -3.85 0.38 3.77
CA ALA A 75 -2.89 1.03 2.87
C ALA A 75 -2.44 0.09 1.73
N ALA A 76 -2.23 -1.19 2.04
CA ALA A 76 -1.85 -2.19 1.04
C ALA A 76 -2.95 -2.45 0.01
N THR A 77 -4.20 -2.63 0.45
CA THR A 77 -5.35 -2.81 -0.44
C THR A 77 -5.60 -1.55 -1.28
N PHE A 78 -5.43 -0.37 -0.68
CA PHE A 78 -5.53 0.89 -1.42
C PHE A 78 -4.46 0.99 -2.52
N LEU A 79 -3.19 0.65 -2.23
CA LEU A 79 -2.14 0.60 -3.25
C LEU A 79 -2.45 -0.43 -4.34
N ALA A 80 -2.86 -1.65 -3.97
CA ALA A 80 -3.19 -2.72 -4.90
C ALA A 80 -4.29 -2.30 -5.90
N ALA A 81 -5.27 -1.52 -5.45
CA ALA A 81 -6.32 -0.99 -6.31
C ALA A 81 -5.82 0.03 -7.36
N HIS A 82 -4.68 0.68 -7.12
CA HIS A 82 -4.13 1.75 -7.96
C HIS A 82 -2.93 1.34 -8.81
N VAL A 83 -2.37 0.16 -8.59
CA VAL A 83 -1.13 -0.28 -9.25
C VAL A 83 -1.35 -0.96 -10.61
N ARG A 84 -2.61 -1.03 -11.07
CA ARG A 84 -3.00 -1.62 -12.36
C ARG A 84 -2.44 -0.87 -13.56
#